data_AF-A0A846TFD1-F1
#
_entry.id   AF-A0A846TFD1-F1
#
_cell.length_a   1.000
_cell.length_b   1.000
_cell.length_c   1.000
_cell.angle_alpha   90.00
_cell.angle_beta   90.00
_cell.angle_gamma   90.00
#
_symmetry.space_group_name_H-M   'P 1'
#
loop_
_entity.id
_entity.type
_entity.pdbx_description
1 polymer ?
#
loop_
_entity_poly.entity_id
_entity_poly.type
_entity_poly.pdbx_seq_one_letter_code
_entity_poly.pdbx_strand_id
1 'polypeptide(L)'
;MENQEKQRVLLDNINYSDGRSFSDSVASLGTIGMLLGVIYGSVVYAGPVATGLLGLVGGGLLGYFLDRRKENKVMVKRMKEINLKILLIIKCHTKEQQEDVIEICSKYFVSYIGKKD
;
A
#
# COMPACT_ATOMS: atom_id res chain seq x y z
N MET A 1 -13.67 -17.31 -40.90
CA MET A 1 -14.78 -16.73 -40.11
C MET A 1 -15.08 -17.73 -39.02
N GLU A 2 -14.71 -17.45 -37.78
CA GLU A 2 -15.61 -17.60 -36.63
C GLU A 2 -14.95 -17.05 -35.39
N ASN A 3 -15.66 -16.09 -34.80
CA ASN A 3 -15.37 -15.36 -33.59
C ASN A 3 -14.98 -16.28 -32.42
N GLN A 4 -13.88 -15.97 -31.76
CA GLN A 4 -13.66 -16.34 -30.35
C GLN A 4 -13.59 -15.05 -29.53
N GLU A 5 -14.68 -14.28 -29.58
CA GLU A 5 -14.98 -13.31 -28.54
C GLU A 5 -15.58 -14.07 -27.35
N LYS A 6 -15.07 -13.72 -26.15
CA LYS A 6 -15.79 -13.75 -24.86
C LYS A 6 -15.61 -14.99 -23.98
N GLN A 7 -14.46 -15.05 -23.31
CA GLN A 7 -14.41 -15.43 -21.89
C GLN A 7 -13.62 -14.41 -21.06
N ARG A 8 -14.36 -13.38 -20.62
CA ARG A 8 -14.25 -12.68 -19.34
C ARG A 8 -12.84 -12.46 -18.78
N VAL A 9 -12.12 -11.50 -19.37
CA VAL A 9 -11.07 -10.76 -18.66
C VAL A 9 -11.72 -9.58 -17.93
N LEU A 10 -12.67 -9.87 -17.03
CA LEU A 10 -13.37 -8.87 -16.20
C LEU A 10 -12.92 -8.92 -14.74
N LEU A 11 -11.81 -9.63 -14.45
CA LEU A 11 -11.21 -9.72 -13.13
C LEU A 11 -9.68 -9.68 -13.25
N ASP A 12 -9.16 -8.62 -13.86
CA ASP A 12 -7.84 -8.10 -13.49
C ASP A 12 -7.98 -7.44 -12.11
N ASN A 13 -8.07 -8.27 -11.06
CA ASN A 13 -8.30 -7.85 -9.67
C ASN A 13 -7.03 -7.95 -8.81
N ILE A 14 -5.83 -7.85 -9.39
CA ILE A 14 -4.60 -8.07 -8.61
C ILE A 14 -3.44 -7.12 -8.89
N ASN A 15 -3.60 -6.18 -9.83
CA ASN A 15 -2.92 -4.89 -9.68
C ASN A 15 -3.78 -3.99 -8.79
N TYR A 16 -4.26 -4.55 -7.66
CA TYR A 16 -4.87 -3.80 -6.58
C TYR A 16 -3.82 -2.77 -6.23
N SER A 17 -4.13 -1.54 -6.58
CA SER A 17 -3.47 -0.36 -6.09
C SER A 17 -3.31 -0.54 -4.59
N ASP A 18 -2.14 -1.05 -4.21
CA ASP A 18 -1.55 -1.03 -2.88
C ASP A 18 -1.29 0.44 -2.44
N GLY A 19 -1.94 1.41 -3.11
CA GLY A 19 -2.27 2.72 -2.60
C GLY A 19 -3.33 2.58 -1.53
N ARG A 20 -2.91 2.04 -0.38
CA ARG A 20 -3.49 2.47 0.90
C ARG A 20 -3.37 3.99 0.87
N SER A 21 -4.48 4.68 0.60
CA SER A 21 -4.49 6.14 0.47
C SER A 21 -4.22 6.74 1.84
N PHE A 22 -2.94 6.79 2.20
CA PHE A 22 -2.40 7.43 3.40
C PHE A 22 -2.96 8.84 3.54
N SER A 23 -3.07 9.53 2.40
CA SER A 23 -3.69 10.85 2.26
C SER A 23 -5.18 10.88 2.61
N ASP A 24 -5.95 9.85 2.26
CA ASP A 24 -7.41 9.81 2.46
C ASP A 24 -7.78 9.65 3.95
N SER A 25 -7.00 8.86 4.69
CA SER A 25 -7.15 8.74 6.15
C SER A 25 -6.79 10.02 6.90
N VAL A 26 -5.78 10.77 6.42
CA VAL A 26 -5.39 12.07 6.97
C VAL A 26 -6.46 13.13 6.68
N ALA A 27 -6.96 13.19 5.45
CA ALA A 27 -7.96 14.16 5.02
C ALA A 27 -9.32 13.94 5.72
N SER A 28 -9.78 12.70 5.80
CA SER A 28 -11.04 12.36 6.49
C SER A 28 -10.99 12.66 7.99
N LEU A 29 -9.91 12.29 8.71
CA LEU A 29 -9.78 12.61 10.13
C LEU A 29 -9.53 14.11 10.39
N GLY A 30 -8.83 14.79 9.49
CA GLY A 30 -8.65 16.24 9.53
C GLY A 30 -9.97 16.99 9.38
N THR A 31 -10.81 16.62 8.40
CA THR A 31 -12.12 17.25 8.18
C THR A 31 -13.09 16.99 9.34
N ILE A 32 -13.12 15.77 9.89
CA ILE A 32 -13.91 15.46 11.10
C ILE A 32 -13.42 16.31 12.28
N GLY A 33 -12.10 16.39 12.50
CA GLY A 33 -11.50 17.21 13.55
C GLY A 33 -11.81 18.70 13.41
N MET A 34 -11.78 19.22 12.18
CA MET A 34 -12.16 20.60 11.87
C MET A 34 -13.63 20.86 12.21
N LEU A 35 -14.54 19.97 11.78
CA LEU A 35 -15.98 20.08 12.05
C LEU A 35 -16.25 20.14 13.56
N LEU A 36 -15.66 19.22 14.32
CA LEU A 36 -15.76 19.23 15.78
C LEU A 36 -15.15 20.50 16.39
N GLY A 37 -13.98 20.92 15.90
CA GLY A 37 -13.31 22.14 16.33
C GLY A 37 -14.17 23.39 16.14
N VAL A 38 -14.88 23.51 15.01
CA VAL A 38 -15.81 24.62 14.75
C VAL A 38 -17.04 24.56 15.67
N ILE A 39 -17.61 23.37 15.88
CA ILE A 39 -18.79 23.18 16.75
C ILE A 39 -18.45 23.59 18.19
N TYR A 40 -17.38 23.04 18.77
CA TYR A 40 -16.95 23.39 20.13
C TYR A 40 -16.37 24.81 20.22
N GLY A 41 -15.73 25.24 19.15
CA GLY A 41 -15.15 26.57 18.99
C GLY A 41 -16.13 27.72 19.04
N SER A 42 -17.39 27.45 18.69
CA SER A 42 -18.48 28.42 18.77
C SER A 42 -18.83 28.80 20.21
N VAL A 43 -18.42 27.98 21.18
CA VAL A 43 -18.62 28.20 22.62
C VAL A 43 -17.37 28.79 23.29
N VAL A 44 -16.19 28.66 22.65
CA VAL A 44 -14.90 29.07 23.20
C VAL A 44 -14.54 30.50 22.76
N TYR A 45 -13.91 31.26 23.66
CA TYR A 45 -13.56 32.67 23.44
C TYR A 45 -12.63 32.92 22.23
N ALA A 46 -11.78 31.94 21.89
CA ALA A 46 -10.91 31.99 20.72
C ALA A 46 -11.66 31.93 19.38
N GLY A 47 -12.96 31.62 19.40
CA GLY A 47 -13.85 31.59 18.26
C GLY A 47 -13.78 30.29 17.44
N PRO A 48 -14.79 30.05 16.57
CA PRO A 48 -14.95 28.82 15.81
C PRO A 48 -13.87 28.60 14.76
N VAL A 49 -13.30 29.67 14.20
CA VAL A 49 -12.29 29.56 13.13
C VAL A 49 -10.94 29.11 13.67
N ALA A 50 -10.47 29.69 14.78
CA ALA A 50 -9.16 29.37 15.35
C ALA A 50 -9.12 27.93 15.88
N THR A 51 -10.16 27.54 16.60
CA THR A 51 -10.34 26.18 17.15
C THR A 51 -10.62 25.15 16.06
N GLY A 52 -11.34 25.53 14.99
CA GLY A 52 -11.51 24.71 13.78
C GLY A 52 -10.20 24.42 13.06
N LEU A 53 -9.32 25.42 12.89
CA LEU A 53 -7.99 25.22 12.30
C LEU A 53 -7.12 24.28 13.17
N LEU A 54 -7.16 24.46 14.49
CA LEU A 54 -6.46 23.57 15.42
C LEU A 54 -7.02 22.14 15.35
N GLY A 55 -8.34 21.99 15.21
CA GLY A 55 -9.01 20.70 15.03
C GLY A 55 -8.61 20.02 13.71
N LEU A 56 -8.45 20.79 12.62
CA LEU A 56 -7.97 20.28 11.33
C LEU A 56 -6.54 19.74 11.45
N VAL A 57 -5.62 20.55 12.00
CA VAL A 57 -4.21 20.18 12.14
C VAL A 57 -4.06 19.00 13.11
N GLY A 58 -4.76 19.03 14.24
CA GLY A 58 -4.76 17.95 15.23
C GLY A 58 -5.35 16.65 14.65
N GLY A 59 -6.49 16.73 13.98
CA GLY A 59 -7.13 15.58 13.32
C GLY A 59 -6.27 14.97 12.22
N GLY A 60 -5.63 15.81 11.39
CA GLY A 60 -4.70 15.36 10.36
C GLY A 60 -3.45 14.69 10.93
N LEU A 61 -2.84 15.25 11.97
CA LEU A 61 -1.69 14.66 12.66
C LEU A 61 -2.04 13.32 13.32
N LEU A 62 -3.21 13.22 13.93
CA LEU A 62 -3.70 11.95 14.48
C LEU A 62 -3.93 10.91 13.39
N GLY A 63 -4.54 11.29 12.27
CA GLY A 63 -4.71 10.40 11.12
C GLY A 63 -3.38 9.91 10.56
N TYR A 64 -2.41 10.81 10.41
CA TYR A 64 -1.04 10.49 9.98
C TYR A 64 -0.39 9.46 10.91
N PHE A 65 -0.48 9.68 12.22
CA PHE A 65 0.15 8.82 13.20
C PHE A 65 -0.49 7.44 13.30
N LEU A 66 -1.83 7.37 13.18
CA LEU A 66 -2.55 6.11 13.15
C LEU A 66 -2.21 5.28 11.92
N ASP A 67 -2.06 5.92 10.76
CA ASP A 67 -1.72 5.18 9.54
C ASP A 67 -0.27 4.68 9.56
N ARG A 68 0.68 5.51 10.04
CA ARG A 68 2.07 5.10 10.26
C ARG A 68 2.20 3.92 11.25
N ARG A 69 1.35 3.87 12.29
CA ARG A 69 1.28 2.72 13.21
C ARG A 69 0.71 1.46 12.55
N LYS A 70 -0.21 1.60 11.59
CA LYS A 70 -0.79 0.47 10.84
C LYS A 70 0.20 -0.10 9.83
N GLU A 71 0.93 0.75 9.10
CA GLU A 71 1.96 0.31 8.16
C GLU A 71 3.01 -0.59 8.82
N ASN A 72 3.55 -0.18 9.97
CA ASN A 72 4.53 -0.98 10.70
C ASN A 72 3.99 -2.37 11.09
N LYS A 73 2.71 -2.46 11.46
CA LYS A 73 2.08 -3.75 11.80
C LYS A 73 1.79 -4.61 10.57
N VAL A 74 1.44 -3.98 9.46
CA VAL A 74 1.15 -4.66 8.19
C VAL A 74 2.43 -5.20 7.56
N MET A 75 3.55 -4.46 7.62
CA MET A 75 4.84 -4.93 7.12
C MET A 75 5.32 -6.17 7.88
N VAL A 76 5.22 -6.16 9.21
CA VAL A 76 5.57 -7.33 10.04
C VAL A 76 4.65 -8.52 9.75
N LYS A 77 3.36 -8.29 9.48
CA LYS A 77 2.43 -9.36 9.07
C LYS A 77 2.74 -9.89 7.66
N ARG A 78 2.98 -9.02 6.68
CA ARG A 78 3.36 -9.42 5.31
C ARG A 78 4.64 -10.27 5.33
N MET A 79 5.67 -9.90 6.09
CA MET A 79 6.88 -10.72 6.25
C MET A 79 6.57 -12.12 6.83
N LYS A 80 5.56 -12.24 7.68
CA LYS A 80 5.12 -13.51 8.26
C LYS A 80 4.25 -14.34 7.30
N GLU A 81 3.61 -13.70 6.32
CA GLU A 81 2.71 -14.31 5.34
C GLU A 81 3.35 -14.62 3.99
N ILE A 82 4.60 -14.21 3.74
CA ILE A 82 5.40 -14.73 2.61
C ILE A 82 5.58 -16.23 2.87
N ASN A 83 4.63 -17.02 2.36
CA ASN A 83 4.66 -18.48 2.31
C ASN A 83 5.70 -18.90 1.27
N LEU A 84 6.97 -18.65 1.56
CA LEU A 84 8.08 -19.12 0.73
C LEU A 84 8.18 -20.63 0.90
N LYS A 85 7.35 -21.38 0.17
CA LYS A 85 7.33 -22.85 0.25
C LYS A 85 8.62 -23.46 -0.28
N ILE A 86 9.27 -22.81 -1.26
CA ILE A 86 10.47 -23.30 -1.92
C ILE A 86 11.38 -22.10 -2.22
N LEU A 87 12.62 -22.17 -1.74
CA LEU A 87 13.69 -21.24 -2.10
C LEU A 87 14.72 -22.00 -2.95
N LEU A 88 14.89 -21.57 -4.20
CA LEU A 88 15.87 -22.15 -5.12
C LEU A 88 17.05 -21.18 -5.27
N ILE A 89 18.24 -21.60 -4.80
CA ILE A 89 19.48 -20.84 -4.94
C ILE A 89 20.36 -21.57 -5.95
N ILE A 90 20.62 -20.94 -7.09
CA ILE A 90 21.45 -21.49 -8.16
C ILE A 90 22.75 -20.69 -8.20
N LYS A 91 23.88 -21.39 -8.03
CA LYS A 91 25.22 -20.78 -8.12
C LYS A 91 25.69 -20.82 -9.57
N CYS A 92 25.51 -19.72 -10.30
CA CYS A 92 26.08 -19.56 -11.64
C CYS A 92 27.56 -19.15 -11.54
N HIS A 93 28.42 -19.66 -12.43
CA HIS A 93 29.85 -19.32 -12.46
C HIS A 93 30.20 -18.35 -13.59
N THR A 94 29.41 -18.38 -14.66
CA THR A 94 29.54 -17.49 -15.82
C THR A 94 28.30 -16.60 -15.94
N LYS A 95 28.45 -15.40 -16.51
CA LYS A 95 27.33 -14.48 -16.76
C LYS A 95 26.30 -15.07 -17.73
N GLU A 96 26.73 -15.81 -18.76
CA GLU A 96 25.85 -16.49 -19.71
C GLU A 96 24.92 -17.50 -19.01
N GLN A 97 25.46 -18.29 -18.08
CA GLN A 97 24.66 -19.23 -17.27
C GLN A 97 23.62 -18.53 -16.39
N GLN A 98 23.85 -17.28 -16.00
CA GLN A 98 22.89 -16.51 -15.23
C GLN A 98 21.70 -16.10 -16.10
N GLU A 99 21.95 -15.70 -17.34
CA GLU A 99 20.90 -15.29 -18.29
C GLU A 99 20.03 -16.49 -18.70
N ASP A 100 20.63 -17.64 -19.00
CA ASP A 100 19.91 -18.88 -19.33
C ASP A 100 18.97 -19.32 -18.19
N VAL A 101 19.46 -19.27 -16.95
CA VAL A 101 18.68 -19.64 -15.77
C VAL A 101 17.51 -18.67 -15.55
N ILE A 102 17.71 -17.37 -15.79
CA ILE A 102 16.65 -16.37 -15.70
C ILE A 102 15.58 -16.65 -16.77
N GLU A 103 15.97 -16.97 -18.01
CA GLU A 103 15.04 -17.30 -19.08
C GLU A 103 14.20 -18.54 -18.73
N ILE A 104 14.85 -19.61 -18.25
CA ILE A 104 14.17 -20.82 -17.81
C ILE A 104 13.20 -20.52 -16.65
N CYS A 105 13.66 -19.81 -15.62
CA CYS A 105 12.80 -19.44 -14.49
C CYS A 105 11.63 -18.54 -14.90
N SER A 106 11.84 -17.64 -15.86
CA SER A 106 10.78 -16.80 -16.43
C SER A 106 9.73 -17.65 -17.17
N LYS A 107 10.17 -18.65 -17.93
CA LYS A 107 9.29 -19.57 -18.66
C LYS A 107 8.40 -20.42 -17.75
N TYR A 108 8.88 -20.78 -16.56
CA TYR A 108 8.14 -21.59 -15.59
C TYR A 108 7.39 -20.76 -14.52
N PHE A 109 7.15 -19.46 -14.75
CA PHE A 109 6.34 -18.60 -13.88
C PHE A 109 6.82 -18.57 -12.41
N VAL A 110 8.11 -18.35 -12.19
CA VAL A 110 8.65 -18.15 -10.84
C VAL A 110 8.11 -16.86 -10.22
N SER A 111 7.69 -16.94 -8.95
CA SER A 111 7.02 -15.83 -8.27
C SER A 111 7.92 -14.60 -8.05
N TYR A 112 9.21 -14.80 -7.78
CA TYR A 112 10.21 -13.74 -7.62
C TYR A 112 11.60 -14.23 -8.05
N ILE A 113 12.35 -13.41 -8.79
CA ILE A 113 13.72 -13.68 -9.22
C ILE A 113 14.61 -12.57 -8.68
N GLY A 114 15.63 -12.93 -7.90
CA GLY A 114 16.64 -12.02 -7.38
C GLY A 114 18.01 -12.34 -7.96
N LYS A 115 18.67 -11.35 -8.56
CA LYS A 115 20.05 -11.44 -9.02
C LYS A 115 20.97 -10.76 -8.01
N LYS A 116 22.04 -11.45 -7.63
CA LYS A 116 23.16 -10.88 -6.89
C LYS A 116 24.35 -10.76 -7.84
N ASP A 117 24.82 -9.53 -8.03
CA ASP A 117 26.04 -9.23 -8.80
C ASP A 117 27.30 -9.67 -8.06
#